data_AF-A0A9D9LGS0-F1
#
_entry.id   AF-A0A9D9LGS0-F1
#
_cell.length_a   1.000
_cell.length_b   1.000
_cell.length_c   1.000
_cell.angle_alpha   90.00
_cell.angle_beta   90.00
_cell.angle_gamma   90.00
#
_symmetry.space_group_name_H-M   'P 1'
#
loop_
_entity.id
_entity.type
_entity.pdbx_description
1 polymer ?
#
loop_
_entity_poly.entity_id
_entity_poly.type
_entity_poly.pdbx_seq_one_letter_code
_entity_poly.pdbx_strand_id
1 'polypeptide(L)'
;MVVVCSTMASAQSHTTNAVQQQYDTVVLATYQEDDYLVKRYVVNVPNDRTSDYSVRYSINATRLQPDLNDNSEALNALSRFIEQTMADTVARISSIEITGYASPDGPYALNERLSMQRAQDFKQYVDKKYNLSSRYAVTTRGVAEDWENCRAMVEASRALPHKDSVIRIFDSNVSNNTKELQLKKMTDVWNYMRTDILPPLRRVDIVINYAQGTIVEERTLIEPLVEETIVEEAIVPRRCPECGVADCPCGDECNCNGNGLIIEVDDQLLQMVYGIVADEIDTELIEIGIPAN
;
A
#
# COMPACT_ATOMS: atom_id res chain seq x y z
N MET A 1 -29.65 -35.74 1.90
CA MET A 1 -29.15 -34.90 0.80
C MET A 1 -29.64 -33.48 1.04
N VAL A 2 -28.84 -32.67 1.74
CA VAL A 2 -29.04 -31.22 1.85
C VAL A 2 -27.67 -30.61 1.67
N VAL A 3 -27.50 -29.93 0.56
CA VAL A 3 -26.30 -29.17 0.19
C VAL A 3 -26.40 -27.83 0.90
N VAL A 4 -25.45 -27.53 1.80
CA VAL A 4 -25.29 -26.19 2.36
C VAL A 4 -24.07 -25.57 1.69
N CYS A 5 -24.35 -24.55 0.88
CA CYS A 5 -23.40 -23.79 0.10
C CYS A 5 -22.66 -22.80 1.02
N SER A 6 -21.38 -23.03 1.27
CA SER A 6 -20.52 -22.08 1.99
C SER A 6 -20.15 -20.94 1.03
N THR A 7 -20.75 -19.77 1.21
CA THR A 7 -20.30 -18.54 0.55
C THR A 7 -19.02 -18.08 1.23
N MET A 8 -17.88 -18.22 0.55
CA MET A 8 -16.63 -17.59 0.96
C MET A 8 -16.76 -16.08 0.75
N ALA A 9 -16.74 -15.31 1.85
CA ALA A 9 -16.53 -13.88 1.79
C ALA A 9 -15.05 -13.65 1.43
N SER A 10 -14.81 -13.33 0.17
CA SER A 10 -13.50 -12.86 -0.29
C SER A 10 -13.22 -11.49 0.34
N ALA A 11 -12.34 -11.44 1.34
CA ALA A 11 -11.74 -10.21 1.81
C ALA A 11 -10.99 -9.58 0.63
N GLN A 12 -11.50 -8.45 0.13
CA GLN A 12 -10.80 -7.65 -0.87
C GLN A 12 -9.66 -6.94 -0.15
N SER A 13 -8.44 -7.45 -0.30
CA SER A 13 -7.23 -6.71 0.00
C SER A 13 -7.22 -5.46 -0.89
N HIS A 14 -7.43 -4.30 -0.28
CA HIS A 14 -7.11 -3.02 -0.92
C HIS A 14 -5.60 -2.97 -1.14
N THR A 15 -5.16 -3.44 -2.30
CA THR A 15 -3.82 -3.15 -2.82
C THR A 15 -3.77 -1.65 -3.09
N THR A 16 -3.08 -0.94 -2.23
CA THR A 16 -2.54 0.38 -2.56
C THR A 16 -1.73 0.21 -3.84
N ASN A 17 -2.02 1.03 -4.86
CA ASN A 17 -1.26 1.08 -6.10
C ASN A 17 0.14 1.64 -5.79
N ALA A 18 1.01 0.80 -5.24
CA ALA A 18 2.44 1.01 -5.35
C ALA A 18 2.76 0.97 -6.84
N VAL A 19 3.21 2.10 -7.39
CA VAL A 19 3.73 2.21 -8.76
C VAL A 19 4.75 1.09 -8.92
N GLN A 20 4.39 0.02 -9.64
CA GLN A 20 5.31 -1.06 -9.96
C GLN A 20 6.38 -0.48 -10.86
N GLN A 21 7.59 -0.32 -10.32
CA GLN A 21 8.76 0.13 -11.05
C GLN A 21 9.02 -0.84 -12.22
N GLN A 22 8.74 -0.39 -13.44
CA GLN A 22 8.88 -1.22 -14.64
C GLN A 22 10.28 -1.08 -15.23
N TYR A 23 11.29 -1.48 -14.47
CA TYR A 23 12.64 -1.70 -14.97
C TYR A 23 12.79 -3.17 -15.38
N ASP A 24 13.52 -3.45 -16.47
CA ASP A 24 13.99 -4.82 -16.73
C ASP A 24 15.06 -5.11 -15.68
N THR A 25 14.72 -5.94 -14.70
CA THR A 25 15.55 -6.17 -13.52
C THR A 25 15.86 -7.64 -13.35
N VAL A 26 17.12 -7.92 -13.02
CA VAL A 26 17.55 -9.27 -12.67
C VAL A 26 17.86 -9.27 -11.18
N VAL A 27 17.04 -9.96 -10.40
CA VAL A 27 17.27 -10.14 -8.95
C VAL A 27 18.55 -10.97 -8.78
N LEU A 28 19.54 -10.36 -8.12
CA LEU A 28 20.80 -10.99 -7.77
C LEU A 28 20.69 -11.75 -6.45
N ALA A 29 20.02 -11.14 -5.46
CA ALA A 29 19.85 -11.72 -4.13
C ALA A 29 18.62 -11.15 -3.42
N THR A 30 18.07 -11.93 -2.50
CA THR A 30 17.10 -11.47 -1.51
C THR A 30 17.50 -12.06 -0.17
N TYR A 31 17.64 -11.20 0.84
CA TYR A 31 18.02 -11.60 2.19
C TYR A 31 17.37 -10.67 3.22
N GLN A 32 17.27 -11.13 4.46
CA GLN A 32 16.83 -10.30 5.59
C GLN A 32 18.06 -9.71 6.28
N GLU A 33 18.01 -8.41 6.55
CA GLU A 33 19.00 -7.69 7.35
C GLU A 33 18.24 -6.89 8.41
N ASP A 34 18.40 -7.26 9.68
CA ASP A 34 17.61 -6.74 10.80
C ASP A 34 16.08 -6.87 10.55
N ASP A 35 15.34 -5.77 10.68
CA ASP A 35 13.90 -5.67 10.41
C ASP A 35 13.60 -5.35 8.93
N TYR A 36 14.55 -5.57 8.01
CA TYR A 36 14.41 -5.24 6.59
C TYR A 36 14.53 -6.47 5.70
N LEU A 37 13.63 -6.58 4.72
CA LEU A 37 13.83 -7.41 3.54
C LEU A 37 14.66 -6.61 2.53
N VAL A 38 15.84 -7.11 2.20
CA VAL A 38 16.76 -6.50 1.24
C VAL A 38 16.72 -7.27 -0.07
N LYS A 39 16.38 -6.59 -1.17
CA LYS A 39 16.45 -7.11 -2.52
C LYS A 39 17.54 -6.40 -3.29
N ARG A 40 18.49 -7.16 -3.82
CA ARG A 40 19.56 -6.66 -4.69
C ARG A 40 19.26 -7.08 -6.12
N TYR A 41 19.24 -6.13 -7.05
CA TYR A 41 18.98 -6.41 -8.46
C TYR A 41 19.84 -5.56 -9.39
N VAL A 42 20.14 -6.09 -10.58
CA VAL A 42 20.72 -5.30 -11.68
C VAL A 42 19.60 -4.61 -12.42
N VAL A 43 19.74 -3.31 -12.64
CA VAL A 43 18.85 -2.53 -13.50
C VAL A 43 19.38 -2.58 -14.93
N ASN A 44 18.64 -3.27 -15.81
CA ASN A 44 18.78 -3.09 -17.24
C ASN A 44 17.86 -1.94 -17.63
N VAL A 45 18.44 -0.87 -18.18
CA VAL A 45 17.69 0.34 -18.54
C VAL A 45 16.83 0.02 -19.77
N PRO A 46 15.50 -0.09 -19.66
CA PRO A 46 14.63 -0.24 -20.82
C PRO A 46 14.54 1.11 -21.54
N ASN A 47 14.16 1.09 -22.82
CA ASN A 47 13.87 2.34 -23.55
C ASN A 47 12.54 2.99 -23.13
N ASP A 48 11.70 2.27 -22.38
CA ASP A 48 10.39 2.75 -21.93
C ASP A 48 10.52 3.48 -20.59
N ARG A 49 10.10 4.75 -20.55
CA ARG A 49 10.39 5.69 -19.45
C ARG A 49 9.17 5.81 -18.55
N THR A 50 9.05 4.91 -17.57
CA THR A 50 8.08 5.08 -16.49
C THR A 50 8.65 6.02 -15.42
N SER A 51 7.81 6.90 -14.87
CA SER A 51 8.18 7.76 -13.74
C SER A 51 8.37 6.95 -12.47
N ASP A 52 9.46 7.21 -11.72
CA ASP A 52 9.69 6.57 -10.42
C ASP A 52 8.81 7.14 -9.32
N TYR A 53 8.63 8.46 -9.36
CA TYR A 53 7.86 9.20 -8.37
C TYR A 53 7.03 10.27 -9.05
N SER A 54 5.80 10.46 -8.58
CA SER A 54 4.90 11.50 -9.07
C SER A 54 4.34 12.31 -7.91
N VAL A 55 4.26 13.64 -8.09
CA VAL A 55 3.82 14.59 -7.07
C VAL A 55 2.81 15.55 -7.68
N ARG A 56 1.65 15.69 -7.05
CA ARG A 56 0.50 16.48 -7.53
C ARG A 56 0.63 17.97 -7.26
N TYR A 57 -0.05 18.76 -8.08
CA TYR A 57 -0.15 20.21 -7.99
C TYR A 57 -1.59 20.68 -8.14
N SER A 58 -1.95 21.70 -7.37
CA SER A 58 -3.27 22.34 -7.47
C SER A 58 -3.46 23.03 -8.83
N ILE A 59 -4.73 23.25 -9.20
CA ILE A 59 -5.08 24.02 -10.41
C ILE A 59 -4.43 25.39 -10.38
N ASN A 60 -3.82 25.82 -11.50
CA ASN A 60 -3.13 27.11 -11.63
C ASN A 60 -2.01 27.38 -10.62
N ALA A 61 -1.59 26.38 -9.84
CA ALA A 61 -0.48 26.50 -8.90
C ALA A 61 0.81 25.95 -9.48
N THR A 62 1.92 26.58 -9.12
CA THR A 62 3.28 26.18 -9.50
C THR A 62 4.16 25.85 -8.30
N ARG A 63 3.66 26.08 -7.09
CA ARG A 63 4.35 25.80 -5.84
C ARG A 63 3.95 24.42 -5.32
N LEU A 64 4.93 23.61 -4.98
CA LEU A 64 4.73 22.33 -4.31
C LEU A 64 4.00 22.53 -2.97
N GLN A 65 2.94 21.75 -2.78
CA GLN A 65 2.21 21.62 -1.52
C GLN A 65 2.42 20.19 -1.01
N PRO A 66 3.30 19.97 -0.01
CA PRO A 66 3.63 18.61 0.45
C PRO A 66 2.45 17.82 1.04
N ASP A 67 1.40 18.53 1.46
CA ASP A 67 0.17 18.01 2.07
C ASP A 67 -0.98 17.82 1.07
N LEU A 68 -0.79 18.17 -0.20
CA LEU A 68 -1.81 17.99 -1.23
C LEU A 68 -1.94 16.51 -1.61
N ASN A 69 -3.14 15.95 -1.40
CA ASN A 69 -3.44 14.56 -1.76
C ASN A 69 -2.43 13.58 -1.12
N ASP A 70 -1.81 12.74 -1.95
CA ASP A 70 -0.83 11.69 -1.66
C ASP A 70 0.62 12.20 -1.74
N ASN A 71 0.84 13.51 -1.83
CA ASN A 71 2.17 14.08 -1.95
C ASN A 71 3.08 13.74 -0.77
N SER A 72 2.55 13.68 0.45
CA SER A 72 3.36 13.36 1.63
C SER A 72 3.94 11.96 1.53
N GLU A 73 3.14 10.98 1.09
CA GLU A 73 3.56 9.60 0.86
C GLU A 73 4.60 9.52 -0.26
N ALA A 74 4.35 10.15 -1.41
CA ALA A 74 5.28 10.17 -2.54
C ALA A 74 6.62 10.83 -2.17
N LEU A 75 6.59 11.95 -1.46
CA LEU A 75 7.79 12.66 -1.01
C LEU A 75 8.57 11.87 0.06
N ASN A 76 7.87 11.14 0.93
CA ASN A 76 8.50 10.27 1.92
C ASN A 76 9.15 9.05 1.27
N ALA A 77 8.50 8.45 0.26
CA ALA A 77 9.08 7.37 -0.54
C ALA A 77 10.34 7.84 -1.28
N LEU A 78 10.27 8.98 -1.97
CA LEU A 78 11.41 9.60 -2.63
C LEU A 78 12.55 9.90 -1.64
N SER A 79 12.23 10.42 -0.45
CA SER A 79 13.22 10.72 0.59
C SER A 79 14.00 9.47 0.98
N ARG A 80 13.28 8.39 1.32
CA ARG A 80 13.89 7.11 1.71
C ARG A 80 14.78 6.55 0.60
N PHE A 81 14.30 6.57 -0.63
CA PHE A 81 15.06 6.11 -1.78
C PHE A 81 16.34 6.92 -2.00
N ILE A 82 16.26 8.25 -1.95
CA ILE A 82 17.43 9.11 -2.14
C ILE A 82 18.45 8.90 -1.02
N GLU A 83 18.00 8.79 0.23
CA GLU A 83 18.88 8.56 1.39
C GLU A 83 19.59 7.21 1.30
N GLN A 84 18.88 6.14 0.92
CA GLN A 84 19.46 4.82 0.68
C GLN A 84 20.46 4.85 -0.48
N THR A 85 20.09 5.46 -1.60
CA THR A 85 20.95 5.52 -2.79
C THR A 85 22.20 6.37 -2.57
N MET A 86 22.13 7.40 -1.73
CA MET A 86 23.31 8.19 -1.35
C MET A 86 24.24 7.46 -0.38
N ALA A 87 23.73 6.48 0.38
CA ALA A 87 24.53 5.62 1.24
C ALA A 87 25.12 4.42 0.47
N ASP A 88 24.44 3.96 -0.58
CA ASP A 88 24.89 2.87 -1.43
C ASP A 88 25.99 3.32 -2.40
N THR A 89 27.17 2.69 -2.29
CA THR A 89 28.32 3.00 -3.16
C THR A 89 28.26 2.29 -4.52
N VAL A 90 27.32 1.37 -4.70
CA VAL A 90 27.19 0.52 -5.90
C VAL A 90 26.16 1.09 -6.87
N ALA A 91 25.15 1.80 -6.37
CA ALA A 91 24.14 2.45 -7.19
C ALA A 91 24.73 3.65 -7.98
N ARG A 92 24.85 3.50 -9.30
CA ARG A 92 25.34 4.52 -10.23
C ARG A 92 24.20 5.20 -10.96
N ILE A 93 23.63 6.23 -10.34
CA ILE A 93 22.70 7.16 -11.03
C ILE A 93 23.48 7.90 -12.14
N SER A 94 22.97 7.84 -13.37
CA SER A 94 23.53 8.54 -14.53
C SER A 94 22.94 9.94 -14.71
N SER A 95 21.61 10.08 -14.60
CA SER A 95 20.92 11.37 -14.71
C SER A 95 19.54 11.32 -14.04
N ILE A 96 18.97 12.48 -13.76
CA ILE A 96 17.62 12.64 -13.22
C ILE A 96 16.83 13.56 -14.14
N GLU A 97 15.67 13.12 -14.61
CA GLU A 97 14.74 13.92 -15.40
C GLU A 97 13.53 14.29 -14.54
N ILE A 98 13.21 15.58 -14.51
CA ILE A 98 12.05 16.13 -13.80
C ILE A 98 11.11 16.73 -14.85
N THR A 99 9.96 16.11 -15.05
CA THR A 99 8.96 16.59 -16.02
C THR A 99 7.72 17.11 -15.30
N GLY A 100 7.42 18.38 -15.48
CA GLY A 100 6.17 18.97 -15.01
C GLY A 100 5.09 18.86 -16.06
N TYR A 101 3.87 18.63 -15.62
CA TYR A 101 2.70 18.46 -16.47
C TYR A 101 1.62 19.46 -16.09
N ALA A 102 0.88 19.94 -17.09
CA ALA A 102 -0.40 20.59 -16.90
C ALA A 102 -1.51 19.72 -17.52
N SER A 103 -2.71 19.86 -16.98
CA SER A 103 -3.89 19.22 -17.50
C SER A 103 -4.33 19.92 -18.80
N PRO A 104 -4.96 19.21 -19.75
CA PRO A 104 -5.41 19.77 -21.03
C PRO A 104 -6.69 20.63 -20.86
N ASP A 105 -6.64 21.58 -19.92
CA ASP A 105 -7.66 22.60 -19.71
C ASP A 105 -7.03 23.99 -19.65
N GLY A 106 -7.63 24.94 -20.35
CA GLY A 106 -7.18 26.33 -20.42
C GLY A 106 -6.19 26.62 -21.57
N PRO A 107 -5.72 27.87 -21.67
CA PRO A 107 -4.86 28.29 -22.78
C PRO A 107 -3.52 27.55 -22.79
N TYR A 108 -3.12 27.02 -23.94
CA TYR A 108 -1.84 26.31 -24.13
C TYR A 108 -0.63 27.05 -23.53
N ALA A 109 -0.50 28.36 -23.82
CA ALA A 109 0.62 29.17 -23.33
C ALA A 109 0.67 29.28 -21.79
N LEU A 110 -0.49 29.26 -21.13
CA LEU A 110 -0.55 29.21 -19.67
C LEU A 110 -0.08 27.85 -19.17
N ASN A 111 -0.52 26.77 -19.80
CA ASN A 111 -0.18 25.41 -19.41
C ASN A 111 1.31 25.09 -19.64
N GLU A 112 1.89 25.60 -20.72
CA GLU A 112 3.33 25.54 -20.98
C GLU A 112 4.13 26.23 -19.85
N ARG A 113 3.70 27.42 -19.42
CA ARG A 113 4.32 28.11 -18.29
C ARG A 113 4.14 27.34 -16.98
N LEU A 114 2.94 26.86 -16.68
CA LEU A 114 2.63 26.13 -15.44
C LEU A 114 3.47 24.85 -15.34
N SER A 115 3.49 24.03 -16.39
CA SER A 115 4.22 22.77 -16.43
C SER A 115 5.73 22.97 -16.23
N MET A 116 6.34 23.93 -16.94
CA MET A 116 7.76 24.26 -16.75
C MET A 116 8.07 24.79 -15.35
N GLN A 117 7.23 25.69 -14.82
CA GLN A 117 7.44 26.26 -13.49
C GLN A 117 7.30 25.22 -12.38
N ARG A 118 6.40 24.24 -12.52
CA ARG A 118 6.29 23.10 -11.59
C ARG A 118 7.56 22.26 -11.60
N ALA A 119 8.09 21.92 -12.77
CA ALA A 119 9.35 21.17 -12.87
C ALA A 119 10.52 21.91 -12.19
N GLN A 120 10.61 23.22 -12.40
CA GLN A 120 11.64 24.07 -11.81
C GLN A 120 11.48 24.22 -10.29
N ASP A 121 10.26 24.42 -9.80
CA ASP A 121 9.95 24.48 -8.36
C ASP A 121 10.32 23.16 -7.68
N PHE A 122 9.93 22.04 -8.29
CA PHE A 122 10.25 20.72 -7.76
C PHE A 122 11.76 20.43 -7.76
N LYS A 123 12.47 20.81 -8.84
CA LYS A 123 13.94 20.74 -8.90
C LYS A 123 14.56 21.53 -7.73
N GLN A 124 14.09 22.75 -7.47
CA GLN A 124 14.57 23.55 -6.34
C GLN A 124 14.29 22.89 -4.99
N TYR A 125 13.13 22.26 -4.83
CA TYR A 125 12.79 21.51 -3.63
C TYR A 125 13.78 20.37 -3.36
N VAL A 126 14.03 19.51 -4.36
CA VAL A 126 14.95 18.38 -4.20
C VAL A 126 16.42 18.81 -4.10
N ASP A 127 16.82 19.87 -4.80
CA ASP A 127 18.17 20.44 -4.66
C ASP A 127 18.39 21.02 -3.27
N LYS A 128 17.42 21.74 -2.71
CA LYS A 128 17.53 22.28 -1.35
C LYS A 128 17.65 21.17 -0.31
N LYS A 129 16.94 20.06 -0.49
CA LYS A 129 16.87 18.98 0.50
C LYS A 129 18.02 17.97 0.37
N TYR A 130 18.46 17.66 -0.86
CA TYR A 130 19.39 16.57 -1.13
C TYR A 130 20.62 16.98 -1.95
N ASN A 131 20.65 18.22 -2.46
CA ASN A 131 21.71 18.73 -3.31
C ASN A 131 21.94 17.87 -4.57
N LEU A 132 20.85 17.39 -5.21
CA LEU A 132 20.93 16.45 -6.33
C LEU A 132 21.72 17.02 -7.52
N SER A 133 21.49 18.29 -7.88
CA SER A 133 22.15 18.90 -9.04
C SER A 133 23.66 19.08 -8.88
N SER A 134 24.21 19.02 -7.65
CA SER A 134 25.66 19.03 -7.48
C SER A 134 26.28 17.65 -7.69
N ARG A 135 25.48 16.58 -7.67
CA ARG A 135 25.91 15.19 -7.72
C ARG A 135 25.58 14.52 -9.04
N TYR A 136 24.45 14.90 -9.65
CA TYR A 136 23.90 14.25 -10.83
C TYR A 136 23.52 15.28 -11.90
N ALA A 137 23.48 14.84 -13.15
CA ALA A 137 22.91 15.64 -14.23
C ALA A 137 21.38 15.69 -14.07
N VAL A 138 20.85 16.81 -13.60
CA VAL A 138 19.41 17.01 -13.40
C VAL A 138 18.85 17.90 -14.51
N THR A 139 17.89 17.38 -15.28
CA THR A 139 17.22 18.12 -16.36
C THR A 139 15.74 18.35 -16.05
N THR A 140 15.21 19.48 -16.51
CA THR A 140 13.78 19.81 -16.35
C THR A 140 13.09 19.96 -17.69
N ARG A 141 11.85 19.46 -17.80
CA ARG A 141 10.99 19.64 -18.97
C ARG A 141 9.56 20.00 -18.54
N GLY A 142 8.84 20.71 -19.41
CA GLY A 142 7.40 20.94 -19.27
C GLY A 142 6.63 20.24 -20.38
N VAL A 143 5.51 19.62 -20.02
CA VAL A 143 4.47 19.14 -20.95
C VAL A 143 3.20 19.93 -20.68
N ALA A 144 2.85 20.81 -21.63
CA ALA A 144 1.71 21.72 -21.48
C ALA A 144 0.38 20.95 -21.40
N GLU A 145 0.18 19.97 -22.27
CA GLU A 145 -1.09 19.25 -22.34
C GLU A 145 -0.84 17.75 -22.49
N ASP A 146 -1.02 17.00 -21.40
CA ASP A 146 -0.84 15.54 -21.38
C ASP A 146 -2.08 14.81 -21.90
N TRP A 147 -2.32 14.92 -23.22
CA TRP A 147 -3.47 14.29 -23.88
C TRP A 147 -3.40 12.76 -23.88
N GLU A 148 -2.18 12.20 -23.82
CA GLU A 148 -1.95 10.76 -23.79
C GLU A 148 -2.44 10.16 -22.47
N ASN A 149 -2.00 10.67 -21.33
CA ASN A 149 -2.52 10.19 -20.04
C ASN A 149 -3.99 10.58 -19.84
N CYS A 150 -4.43 11.73 -20.35
CA CYS A 150 -5.85 12.09 -20.34
C CYS A 150 -6.71 11.01 -21.03
N ARG A 151 -6.27 10.53 -22.20
CA ARG A 151 -6.90 9.40 -22.89
C ARG A 151 -6.86 8.14 -22.05
N ALA A 152 -5.70 7.73 -21.54
CA ALA A 152 -5.58 6.52 -20.75
C ALA A 152 -6.53 6.51 -19.54
N MET A 153 -6.64 7.65 -18.83
CA MET A 153 -7.56 7.81 -17.70
C MET A 153 -9.04 7.77 -18.13
N VAL A 154 -9.37 8.36 -19.28
CA VAL A 154 -10.73 8.28 -19.85
C VAL A 154 -11.09 6.84 -20.21
N GLU A 155 -10.18 6.11 -20.87
CA GLU A 155 -10.40 4.71 -21.28
C GLU A 155 -10.61 3.80 -20.06
N ALA A 156 -9.79 3.99 -19.02
CA ALA A 156 -9.87 3.27 -17.76
C ALA A 156 -11.15 3.61 -16.95
N SER A 157 -11.72 4.81 -17.13
CA SER A 157 -12.92 5.20 -16.40
C SER A 157 -14.15 4.40 -16.85
N ARG A 158 -14.86 3.83 -15.87
CA ARG A 158 -16.16 3.17 -16.06
C ARG A 158 -17.34 4.12 -15.86
N ALA A 159 -17.16 5.20 -15.11
CA ALA A 159 -18.23 6.11 -14.71
C ALA A 159 -18.36 7.34 -15.62
N LEU A 160 -17.39 7.57 -16.50
CA LEU A 160 -17.41 8.71 -17.43
C LEU A 160 -18.64 8.64 -18.38
N PRO A 161 -19.52 9.67 -18.37
CA PRO A 161 -20.62 9.76 -19.30
C PRO A 161 -20.13 9.81 -20.76
N HIS A 162 -20.91 9.24 -21.68
CA HIS A 162 -20.64 9.35 -23.13
C HIS A 162 -19.18 9.04 -23.54
N LYS A 163 -18.51 8.09 -22.87
CA LYS A 163 -17.09 7.78 -23.07
C LYS A 163 -16.72 7.59 -24.55
N ASP A 164 -17.52 6.87 -25.33
CA ASP A 164 -17.24 6.66 -26.76
C ASP A 164 -17.22 7.96 -27.56
N SER A 165 -18.03 8.96 -27.18
CA SER A 165 -17.99 10.29 -27.79
C SER A 165 -16.70 11.03 -27.44
N VAL A 166 -16.22 10.90 -26.19
CA VAL A 166 -14.94 11.48 -25.74
C VAL A 166 -13.78 10.86 -26.51
N ILE A 167 -13.76 9.54 -26.64
CA ILE A 167 -12.72 8.83 -27.42
C ILE A 167 -12.74 9.28 -28.89
N ARG A 168 -13.91 9.40 -29.51
CA ARG A 168 -14.02 9.96 -30.88
C ARG A 168 -13.47 11.38 -30.99
N ILE A 169 -13.66 12.23 -29.98
CA ILE A 169 -13.06 13.58 -29.96
C ILE A 169 -11.54 13.46 -29.89
N PHE A 170 -11.00 12.59 -29.04
CA PHE A 170 -9.55 12.37 -28.94
C PHE A 170 -8.95 11.81 -30.24
N ASP A 171 -9.65 10.92 -30.95
CA ASP A 171 -9.23 10.31 -32.23
C ASP A 171 -9.36 11.26 -33.42
N SER A 172 -10.10 12.36 -33.28
CA SER A 172 -10.29 13.30 -34.38
C SER A 172 -8.99 14.06 -34.71
N ASN A 173 -8.85 14.42 -35.99
CA ASN A 173 -7.69 15.17 -36.52
C ASN A 173 -7.80 16.70 -36.30
N VAL A 174 -8.66 17.15 -35.39
CA VAL A 174 -8.79 18.58 -35.07
C VAL A 174 -7.73 19.02 -34.06
N SER A 175 -7.52 20.33 -33.94
CA SER A 175 -6.57 20.89 -32.95
C SER A 175 -6.97 20.54 -31.51
N ASN A 176 -5.99 20.47 -30.61
CA ASN A 176 -6.21 20.24 -29.17
C ASN A 176 -7.20 21.24 -28.57
N ASN A 177 -7.09 22.53 -28.93
CA ASN A 177 -8.02 23.57 -28.52
C ASN A 177 -9.47 23.28 -29.00
N THR A 178 -9.62 22.71 -30.20
CA THR A 178 -10.94 22.28 -30.69
C THR A 178 -11.45 21.06 -29.91
N LYS A 179 -10.58 20.10 -29.55
CA LYS A 179 -10.94 18.95 -28.71
C LYS A 179 -11.44 19.42 -27.34
N GLU A 180 -10.69 20.29 -26.68
CA GLU A 180 -11.08 20.89 -25.39
C GLU A 180 -12.43 21.61 -25.49
N LEU A 181 -12.64 22.42 -26.53
CA LEU A 181 -13.91 23.13 -26.73
C LEU A 181 -15.08 22.17 -26.95
N GLN A 182 -14.89 21.07 -27.69
CA GLN A 182 -15.91 20.05 -27.88
C GLN A 182 -16.26 19.34 -26.56
N LEU A 183 -15.25 19.01 -25.74
CA LEU A 183 -15.46 18.40 -24.42
C LEU A 183 -16.20 19.36 -23.49
N LYS A 184 -15.83 20.65 -23.47
CA LYS A 184 -16.51 21.69 -22.68
C LYS A 184 -17.99 21.86 -23.02
N LYS A 185 -18.40 21.56 -24.26
CA LYS A 185 -19.82 21.59 -24.68
C LYS A 185 -20.61 20.40 -24.12
N MET A 186 -19.95 19.31 -23.74
CA MET A 186 -20.55 18.15 -23.09
C MET A 186 -20.48 18.36 -21.57
N THR A 187 -21.45 19.10 -21.00
CA THR A 187 -21.33 19.61 -19.62
C THR A 187 -21.17 18.53 -18.55
N ASP A 188 -21.88 17.40 -18.67
CA ASP A 188 -21.77 16.25 -17.77
C ASP A 188 -20.39 15.58 -17.85
N VAL A 189 -19.88 15.36 -19.07
CA VAL A 189 -18.52 14.88 -19.33
C VAL A 189 -17.48 15.83 -18.74
N TRP A 190 -17.59 17.12 -19.04
CA TRP A 190 -16.61 18.11 -18.60
C TRP A 190 -16.58 18.24 -17.07
N ASN A 191 -17.74 18.19 -16.42
CA ASN A 191 -17.84 18.22 -14.96
C ASN A 191 -17.18 16.98 -14.33
N TYR A 192 -17.41 15.80 -14.89
CA TYR A 192 -16.73 14.58 -14.45
C TYR A 192 -15.21 14.70 -14.67
N MET A 193 -14.78 15.09 -15.88
CA MET A 193 -13.36 15.24 -16.19
C MET A 193 -12.66 16.21 -15.22
N ARG A 194 -13.29 17.34 -14.89
CA ARG A 194 -12.73 18.33 -13.95
C ARG A 194 -12.49 17.79 -12.54
N THR A 195 -13.29 16.82 -12.12
CA THR A 195 -13.24 16.26 -10.76
C THR A 195 -12.35 15.03 -10.69
N ASP A 196 -12.43 14.16 -11.70
CA ASP A 196 -11.87 12.79 -11.62
C ASP A 196 -10.72 12.53 -12.59
N ILE A 197 -10.61 13.28 -13.70
CA ILE A 197 -9.63 13.01 -14.76
C ILE A 197 -8.51 14.06 -14.82
N LEU A 198 -8.86 15.35 -14.80
CA LEU A 198 -7.90 16.44 -14.96
C LEU A 198 -7.00 16.67 -13.74
N PRO A 199 -7.47 16.53 -12.47
CA PRO A 199 -6.62 16.82 -11.32
C PRO A 199 -5.34 15.96 -11.24
N PRO A 200 -5.38 14.62 -11.45
CA PRO A 200 -4.16 13.81 -11.42
C PRO A 200 -3.15 14.15 -12.53
N LEU A 201 -3.57 14.74 -13.65
CA LEU A 201 -2.67 15.16 -14.73
C LEU A 201 -1.80 16.38 -14.33
N ARG A 202 -2.16 17.09 -13.26
CA ARG A 202 -1.39 18.22 -12.74
C ARG A 202 -0.33 17.69 -11.79
N ARG A 203 0.80 17.28 -12.34
CA ARG A 203 1.84 16.59 -11.58
C ARG A 203 3.25 16.98 -12.02
N VAL A 204 4.23 16.58 -11.22
CA VAL A 204 5.63 16.49 -11.61
C VAL A 204 6.04 15.03 -11.45
N ASP A 205 6.62 14.49 -12.50
CA ASP A 205 7.20 13.15 -12.51
C ASP A 205 8.72 13.24 -12.45
N ILE A 206 9.33 12.37 -11.66
CA ILE A 206 10.79 12.20 -11.56
C ILE A 206 11.13 10.85 -12.17
N VAL A 207 12.12 10.84 -13.06
CA VAL A 207 12.73 9.63 -13.61
C VAL A 207 14.22 9.64 -13.25
N ILE A 208 14.69 8.56 -12.66
CA ILE A 208 16.07 8.36 -12.21
C ILE A 208 16.70 7.34 -13.14
N ASN A 209 17.61 7.81 -13.97
CA ASN A 209 18.31 6.95 -14.92
C ASN A 209 19.53 6.36 -14.23
N TYR A 210 19.72 5.05 -14.38
CA TYR A 210 20.90 4.34 -13.88
C TYR A 210 21.90 4.11 -15.01
N ALA A 211 23.18 3.94 -14.67
CA ALA A 211 24.15 3.43 -15.63
C ALA A 211 23.85 1.96 -15.94
N GLN A 212 24.16 1.49 -17.15
CA GLN A 212 23.97 0.09 -17.51
C GLN A 212 24.73 -0.84 -16.55
N GLY A 213 24.07 -1.91 -16.08
CA GLY A 213 24.66 -2.86 -15.14
C GLY A 213 24.76 -2.35 -13.71
N THR A 214 24.05 -1.26 -13.37
CA THR A 214 23.96 -0.77 -12.00
C THR A 214 23.24 -1.78 -11.12
N ILE A 215 23.81 -2.05 -9.95
CA ILE A 215 23.16 -2.82 -8.89
C ILE A 215 22.45 -1.83 -7.97
N VAL A 216 21.19 -2.11 -7.67
CA VAL A 216 20.36 -1.36 -6.73
C VAL A 216 19.96 -2.28 -5.59
N GLU A 217 20.02 -1.75 -4.37
CA GLU A 217 19.44 -2.38 -3.17
C GLU A 217 18.15 -1.68 -2.77
N GLU A 218 17.05 -2.42 -2.81
CA GLU A 218 15.78 -2.02 -2.21
C GLU A 218 15.69 -2.61 -0.80
N ARG A 219 15.43 -1.76 0.20
CA ARG A 219 15.20 -2.19 1.59
C ARG A 219 13.77 -1.88 2.00
N THR A 220 12.98 -2.91 2.28
CA THR A 220 11.61 -2.81 2.76
C THR A 220 11.54 -3.20 4.23
N LEU A 221 10.97 -2.35 5.09
CA LEU A 221 10.66 -2.70 6.48
C LEU A 221 9.70 -3.89 6.50
N ILE A 222 10.04 -4.92 7.27
CA ILE A 222 9.16 -6.05 7.54
C ILE A 222 8.15 -5.58 8.59
N GLU A 223 6.91 -5.32 8.16
CA GLU A 223 5.84 -5.04 9.13
C GLU A 223 5.60 -6.29 9.98
N PRO A 224 5.57 -6.17 11.32
CA PRO A 224 5.29 -7.30 12.17
C PRO A 224 3.89 -7.82 11.85
N LEU A 225 3.79 -9.12 11.58
CA LEU A 225 2.49 -9.77 11.41
C LEU A 225 1.69 -9.55 12.69
N VAL A 226 0.62 -8.75 12.59
CA VAL A 226 -0.37 -8.67 13.66
C VAL A 226 -1.07 -10.02 13.63
N GLU A 227 -0.69 -10.92 14.53
CA GLU A 227 -1.50 -12.11 14.79
C GLU A 227 -2.88 -11.62 15.22
N GLU A 228 -3.89 -11.80 14.37
CA GLU A 228 -5.27 -11.58 14.75
C GLU A 228 -5.53 -12.48 15.95
N THR A 229 -5.66 -11.87 17.14
CA THR A 229 -6.14 -12.59 18.31
C THR A 229 -7.54 -13.05 17.99
N ILE A 230 -7.69 -14.35 17.74
CA ILE A 230 -9.00 -15.00 17.67
C ILE A 230 -9.61 -14.82 19.05
N VAL A 231 -10.46 -13.82 19.21
CA VAL A 231 -11.39 -13.76 20.33
C VAL A 231 -12.30 -14.95 20.15
N GLU A 232 -12.09 -16.01 20.93
CA GLU A 232 -13.08 -17.05 21.10
C GLU A 232 -14.39 -16.37 21.49
N GLU A 233 -15.38 -16.40 20.60
CA GLU A 233 -16.74 -16.01 20.92
C GLU A 233 -17.15 -16.80 22.16
N ALA A 234 -17.37 -16.10 23.27
CA ALA A 234 -17.88 -16.73 24.48
C ALA A 234 -19.19 -17.45 24.12
N ILE A 235 -19.18 -18.78 24.23
CA ILE A 235 -20.39 -19.59 24.08
C ILE A 235 -21.36 -19.13 25.16
N VAL A 236 -22.35 -18.32 24.79
CA VAL A 236 -23.41 -17.94 25.71
C VAL A 236 -24.27 -19.19 25.92
N PRO A 237 -24.32 -19.77 27.14
CA PRO A 237 -25.08 -21.00 27.35
C PRO A 237 -26.56 -20.72 27.07
N ARG A 238 -27.20 -21.58 26.27
CA ARG A 238 -28.62 -21.46 25.97
C ARG A 238 -29.40 -21.66 27.27
N ARG A 239 -30.22 -20.67 27.64
CA ARG A 239 -31.10 -20.77 28.81
C ARG A 239 -32.43 -21.39 28.43
N CYS A 240 -32.98 -22.24 29.30
CA CYS A 240 -34.29 -22.83 29.12
C CYS A 240 -35.38 -21.74 29.09
N PRO A 241 -36.29 -21.71 28.10
CA PRO A 241 -37.34 -20.69 27.99
C PRO A 241 -38.37 -20.69 29.14
N GLU A 242 -38.58 -21.83 29.82
CA GLU A 242 -39.58 -21.94 30.89
C GLU A 242 -39.03 -21.61 32.28
N CYS A 243 -37.79 -21.99 32.59
CA CYS A 243 -37.21 -21.81 33.93
C CYS A 243 -35.98 -20.89 33.98
N GLY A 244 -35.41 -20.50 32.84
CA GLY A 244 -34.29 -19.54 32.75
C GLY A 244 -32.92 -20.06 33.21
N VAL A 245 -32.80 -21.34 33.57
CA VAL A 245 -31.54 -21.98 33.99
C VAL A 245 -30.72 -22.36 32.76
N ALA A 246 -29.40 -22.14 32.82
CA ALA A 246 -28.45 -22.57 31.80
C ALA A 246 -28.26 -24.10 31.84
N ASP A 247 -28.22 -24.75 30.67
CA ASP A 247 -27.95 -26.19 30.52
C ASP A 247 -28.93 -27.13 31.27
N CYS A 248 -30.22 -26.79 31.22
CA CYS A 248 -31.29 -27.67 31.72
C CYS A 248 -31.45 -28.90 30.78
N PRO A 249 -31.44 -30.15 31.29
CA PRO A 249 -31.68 -31.35 30.49
C PRO A 249 -33.18 -31.47 30.19
N CYS A 250 -33.68 -30.73 29.20
CA CYS A 250 -35.07 -30.77 28.79
C CYS A 250 -35.37 -32.03 27.95
N GLY A 251 -35.68 -33.12 28.63
CA GLY A 251 -36.49 -34.24 28.13
C GLY A 251 -37.92 -34.15 28.64
N ASP A 252 -38.86 -34.82 27.97
CA ASP A 252 -40.33 -34.58 27.95
C ASP A 252 -41.14 -34.64 29.28
N GLU A 253 -40.53 -34.63 30.47
CA GLU A 253 -41.25 -34.56 31.75
C GLU A 253 -40.54 -33.66 32.79
N CYS A 254 -40.66 -32.33 32.65
CA CYS A 254 -40.23 -31.40 33.68
C CYS A 254 -41.23 -31.35 34.86
N ASN A 255 -40.97 -32.11 35.93
CA ASN A 255 -41.70 -31.96 37.20
C ASN A 255 -40.95 -31.03 38.16
N CYS A 256 -41.15 -29.72 38.02
CA CYS A 256 -40.53 -28.69 38.86
C CYS A 256 -41.26 -28.51 40.21
N ASN A 257 -41.58 -29.59 40.92
CA ASN A 257 -42.13 -29.54 42.27
C ASN A 257 -41.73 -30.81 43.05
N GLY A 258 -40.73 -30.70 43.93
CA GLY A 258 -40.33 -31.82 44.80
C GLY A 258 -39.21 -31.45 45.77
N ASN A 259 -39.54 -31.45 47.06
CA ASN A 259 -38.71 -31.07 48.19
C ASN A 259 -37.55 -32.06 48.48
N GLY A 260 -36.44 -31.53 49.01
CA GLY A 260 -35.40 -32.26 49.76
C GLY A 260 -34.12 -32.50 48.94
N LEU A 261 -32.90 -32.34 49.44
CA LEU A 261 -32.39 -32.20 50.80
C LEU A 261 -31.02 -31.49 50.70
N ILE A 262 -30.73 -30.56 51.62
CA ILE A 262 -29.39 -29.98 51.79
C ILE A 262 -28.50 -31.03 52.46
N ILE A 263 -27.33 -31.32 51.89
CA ILE A 263 -26.20 -31.88 52.62
C ILE A 263 -25.00 -30.98 52.33
N GLU A 264 -24.65 -30.13 53.30
CA GLU A 264 -23.32 -29.56 53.43
C GLU A 264 -22.40 -30.62 54.02
N VAL A 265 -21.29 -30.94 53.35
CA VAL A 265 -20.07 -31.34 54.06
C VAL A 265 -18.87 -30.72 53.36
N ASP A 266 -18.04 -30.16 54.22
CA ASP A 266 -16.89 -29.31 54.00
C ASP A 266 -15.66 -30.06 53.48
N ASP A 267 -14.85 -29.26 52.82
CA ASP A 267 -13.40 -29.30 52.69
C ASP A 267 -12.66 -30.37 51.89
N GLN A 268 -11.58 -29.85 51.34
CA GLN A 268 -10.59 -30.38 50.43
C GLN A 268 -10.12 -31.82 50.69
N LEU A 269 -9.68 -32.45 49.58
CA LEU A 269 -8.85 -33.65 49.47
C LEU A 269 -9.61 -34.98 49.52
N LEU A 270 -9.69 -35.67 48.38
CA LEU A 270 -9.18 -37.03 48.15
C LEU A 270 -9.70 -37.53 46.79
N GLN A 271 -8.84 -37.47 45.77
CA GLN A 271 -8.27 -38.67 45.14
C GLN A 271 -9.28 -39.70 44.63
N MET A 272 -9.60 -39.63 43.33
CA MET A 272 -9.96 -40.81 42.54
C MET A 272 -9.61 -40.60 41.07
N VAL A 273 -8.33 -40.77 40.72
CA VAL A 273 -7.94 -41.61 39.57
C VAL A 273 -6.63 -42.30 39.93
N TYR A 274 -6.75 -43.50 40.51
CA TYR A 274 -5.77 -44.60 40.35
C TYR A 274 -5.61 -44.90 38.84
N GLY A 275 -4.45 -45.23 38.27
CA GLY A 275 -3.11 -45.35 38.81
C GLY A 275 -2.18 -46.14 37.86
N ILE A 276 -0.96 -46.36 38.36
CA ILE A 276 -0.02 -47.49 38.10
C ILE A 276 0.59 -47.52 36.66
N VAL A 277 1.89 -47.61 36.37
CA VAL A 277 3.12 -48.24 36.92
C VAL A 277 4.31 -47.50 36.23
N ALA A 278 5.56 -47.46 36.66
CA ALA A 278 6.36 -48.20 37.62
C ALA A 278 7.62 -47.37 37.97
N ASP A 279 8.06 -47.54 39.21
CA ASP A 279 9.43 -47.55 39.75
C ASP A 279 10.34 -46.33 39.45
N GLU A 280 10.61 -45.48 40.44
CA GLU A 280 11.71 -45.63 41.42
C GLU A 280 13.05 -45.75 40.66
N ILE A 281 13.96 -44.77 40.76
CA ILE A 281 14.80 -44.54 41.94
C ILE A 281 15.26 -43.06 41.97
N ASP A 282 14.91 -42.37 43.06
CA ASP A 282 15.74 -41.54 43.96
C ASP A 282 17.21 -41.25 43.52
N THR A 283 17.89 -40.14 43.77
CA THR A 283 17.81 -39.11 44.82
C THR A 283 18.90 -38.07 44.52
N GLU A 284 18.66 -36.84 44.96
CA GLU A 284 19.59 -35.89 45.58
C GLU A 284 20.89 -35.43 44.87
N LEU A 285 20.89 -34.11 44.63
CA LEU A 285 21.96 -33.15 44.98
C LEU A 285 22.96 -33.67 46.04
N ILE A 286 24.26 -33.51 45.78
CA ILE A 286 25.27 -33.11 46.78
C ILE A 286 26.50 -32.59 46.03
N GLU A 287 26.77 -31.28 46.15
CA GLU A 287 28.12 -30.72 46.08
C GLU A 287 28.76 -30.88 47.45
N ILE A 288 29.85 -31.65 47.59
CA ILE A 288 30.92 -31.36 48.55
C ILE A 288 32.24 -31.81 47.91
N GLY A 289 33.20 -30.90 47.84
CA GLY A 289 34.55 -31.19 47.37
C GLY A 289 35.46 -31.88 48.39
N ILE A 290 36.75 -31.83 48.01
CA ILE A 290 38.00 -32.12 48.73
C ILE A 290 38.41 -33.63 48.77
N PRO A 291 39.72 -34.00 48.85
CA PRO A 291 40.74 -34.01 47.79
C PRO A 291 41.52 -35.36 47.67
N ALA A 292 42.52 -35.36 46.77
CA ALA A 292 43.80 -36.08 46.81
C ALA A 292 43.84 -37.62 46.71
N ASN A 293 44.32 -38.11 45.55
CA ASN A 293 45.65 -38.73 45.45
C ASN A 293 46.16 -38.67 44.00
#